data_AF-A0A151TMP7-F1
#
_entry.id   AF-A0A151TMP7-F1
#
_cell.length_a   1.000
_cell.length_b   1.000
_cell.length_c   1.000
_cell.angle_alpha   90.00
_cell.angle_beta   90.00
_cell.angle_gamma   90.00
#
_symmetry.space_group_name_H-M   'P 1'
#
loop_
_entity.id
_entity.type
_entity.pdbx_description
1 polymer ?
#
loop_
_entity_poly.entity_id
_entity_poly.type
_entity_poly.pdbx_seq_one_letter_code
_entity_poly.pdbx_strand_id
1 'polypeptide(L)'
;MEIGEFSRCLRLLESLKCREAIKERVTEEGLVRACLEVKLRVDCLCGYGLTRRDALKILWKEPRVIGYEIGDIERKVEFLVQRMKCDVECLAEVPKYLGVSFEKQIVARYSVVEYLRGKGAIGFDVGLKDLVMPSRIRFYNLYVKPYPECEKIYGRFYGGGEAKRKHPVGLWKLFKPEKFLESREDVKNMRCFMEALT
;
A
#
# COMPACT_ATOMS: atom_id res chain seq x y z
N MET A 1 -16.51 2.38 -29.11
CA MET A 1 -16.99 1.91 -27.78
C MET A 1 -18.49 1.71 -27.91
N GLU A 2 -19.00 0.53 -27.62
CA GLU A 2 -20.44 0.27 -27.73
C GLU A 2 -21.21 1.00 -26.62
N ILE A 3 -22.48 1.35 -26.86
CA ILE A 3 -23.32 2.08 -25.89
C ILE A 3 -23.42 1.31 -24.56
N GLY A 4 -23.52 -0.01 -24.62
CA GLY A 4 -23.55 -0.88 -23.44
C GLY A 4 -22.25 -0.84 -22.62
N GLU A 5 -21.10 -0.69 -23.26
CA GLU A 5 -19.81 -0.56 -22.58
C GLU A 5 -19.66 0.82 -21.94
N PHE A 6 -20.10 1.87 -22.63
CA PHE A 6 -20.05 3.24 -22.12
C PHE A 6 -20.87 3.40 -20.84
N SER A 7 -22.10 2.88 -20.82
CA SER A 7 -22.95 2.91 -19.62
C SER A 7 -22.36 2.14 -18.43
N ARG A 8 -21.56 1.09 -18.67
CA ARG A 8 -20.82 0.38 -17.61
C ARG A 8 -19.66 1.22 -17.07
N CYS A 9 -18.94 1.92 -17.95
CA CYS A 9 -17.85 2.80 -17.55
C CYS A 9 -18.38 3.98 -16.72
N LEU A 10 -19.47 4.61 -17.15
CA LEU A 10 -20.12 5.70 -16.40
C LEU A 10 -20.51 5.26 -14.99
N ARG A 11 -21.23 4.14 -14.86
CA ARG A 11 -21.60 3.59 -13.54
C ARG A 11 -20.40 3.29 -12.66
N LEU A 12 -19.30 2.82 -13.25
CA LEU A 12 -18.05 2.60 -12.50
C LEU A 12 -17.48 3.93 -12.00
N LEU A 13 -17.40 4.95 -12.85
CA LEU A 13 -16.88 6.29 -12.49
C LEU A 13 -17.72 6.97 -11.40
N GLU A 14 -19.04 6.83 -11.45
CA GLU A 14 -19.95 7.38 -10.46
C GLU A 14 -19.78 6.71 -9.09
N SER A 15 -19.52 5.40 -9.09
CA SER A 15 -19.46 4.56 -7.88
C SER A 15 -18.04 4.32 -7.33
N LEU A 16 -17.00 4.96 -7.88
CA LEU A 16 -15.60 4.77 -7.46
C LEU A 16 -15.44 4.93 -5.95
N LYS A 17 -14.76 3.96 -5.32
CA LYS A 17 -14.48 3.99 -3.89
C LYS A 17 -13.16 4.73 -3.61
N CYS A 18 -13.15 6.05 -3.82
CA CYS A 18 -11.95 6.86 -3.62
C CYS A 18 -12.22 8.24 -2.97
N ARG A 19 -11.15 8.98 -2.70
CA ARG A 19 -11.23 10.39 -2.28
C ARG A 19 -11.66 11.25 -3.47
N GLU A 20 -12.32 12.37 -3.19
CA GLU A 20 -12.81 13.28 -4.23
C GLU A 20 -11.69 13.76 -5.16
N ALA A 21 -10.54 14.11 -4.61
CA ALA A 21 -9.36 14.52 -5.39
C ALA A 21 -8.81 13.45 -6.36
N ILE A 22 -9.20 12.17 -6.21
CA ILE A 22 -8.88 11.12 -7.19
C ILE A 22 -9.96 11.09 -8.26
N LYS A 23 -11.24 11.21 -7.85
CA LYS A 23 -12.38 11.24 -8.76
C LYS A 23 -12.29 12.42 -9.72
N GLU A 24 -12.06 13.63 -9.18
CA GLU A 24 -11.86 14.86 -9.96
C GLU A 24 -10.76 14.69 -11.00
N ARG A 25 -9.61 14.14 -10.60
CA ARG A 25 -8.46 13.94 -11.49
C ARG A 25 -8.74 12.95 -12.61
N VAL A 26 -9.54 11.91 -12.34
CA VAL A 26 -9.96 10.95 -13.37
C VAL A 26 -10.94 11.59 -14.35
N THR A 27 -11.78 12.51 -13.88
CA THR A 27 -12.83 13.16 -14.68
C THR A 27 -12.45 14.55 -15.19
N GLU A 28 -11.22 15.01 -14.98
CA GLU A 28 -10.75 16.37 -15.28
C GLU A 28 -10.88 16.71 -16.77
N GLU A 29 -10.54 15.75 -17.64
CA GLU A 29 -10.68 15.87 -19.10
C GLU A 29 -12.10 15.55 -19.60
N GLY A 30 -13.06 15.38 -18.69
CA GLY A 30 -14.47 15.07 -18.98
C GLY A 30 -14.81 13.58 -18.96
N LEU A 31 -16.11 13.29 -18.80
CA LEU A 31 -16.63 11.93 -18.60
C LEU A 31 -16.40 11.00 -19.79
N VAL A 32 -16.48 11.50 -21.02
CA VAL A 32 -16.25 10.71 -22.23
C VAL A 32 -14.81 10.20 -22.28
N ARG A 33 -13.86 11.09 -21.97
CA ARG A 33 -12.43 10.78 -21.90
C ARG A 33 -12.15 9.80 -20.78
N ALA A 34 -12.68 10.04 -19.59
CA ALA A 34 -12.56 9.13 -18.46
C ALA A 34 -13.08 7.71 -18.78
N CYS A 35 -14.22 7.59 -19.48
CA CYS A 35 -14.74 6.29 -19.91
C CYS A 35 -13.81 5.58 -20.90
N LEU A 36 -13.19 6.32 -21.82
CA LEU A 36 -12.20 5.76 -22.73
C LEU A 36 -10.96 5.27 -21.97
N GLU A 37 -10.47 6.04 -21.01
CA GLU A 37 -9.32 5.63 -20.17
C GLU A 37 -9.66 4.35 -19.38
N VAL A 38 -10.85 4.27 -18.78
CA VAL A 38 -11.35 3.05 -18.11
C VAL A 38 -11.36 1.86 -19.06
N LYS A 39 -11.91 2.03 -20.27
CA LYS A 39 -11.96 0.97 -21.28
C LYS A 39 -10.55 0.47 -21.63
N LEU A 40 -9.62 1.39 -21.91
CA LEU A 40 -8.24 1.04 -22.25
C LEU A 40 -7.56 0.21 -21.15
N ARG A 41 -7.77 0.55 -19.86
CA ARG A 41 -7.19 -0.22 -18.75
C ARG A 41 -7.86 -1.57 -18.59
N VAL A 42 -9.17 -1.64 -18.78
CA VAL A 42 -9.90 -2.90 -18.76
C VAL A 42 -9.41 -3.83 -19.87
N ASP A 43 -9.29 -3.33 -21.09
CA ASP A 43 -8.85 -4.12 -22.24
C ASP A 43 -7.39 -4.57 -22.07
N CYS A 44 -6.50 -3.69 -21.57
CA CYS A 44 -5.12 -4.04 -21.19
C CYS A 44 -5.08 -5.18 -20.16
N LEU A 45 -5.80 -5.06 -19.05
CA LEU A 45 -5.85 -6.11 -18.01
C LEU A 45 -6.43 -7.43 -18.55
N CYS A 46 -7.45 -7.36 -19.42
CA CYS A 46 -8.02 -8.54 -20.07
C CYS A 46 -7.00 -9.21 -21.01
N GLY A 47 -6.12 -8.43 -21.65
CA GLY A 47 -5.03 -8.95 -22.48
C GLY A 47 -4.04 -9.84 -21.70
N TYR A 48 -3.90 -9.62 -20.38
CA TYR A 48 -3.11 -10.47 -19.49
C TYR A 48 -3.89 -11.63 -18.87
N GLY A 49 -5.13 -11.88 -19.31
CA GLY A 49 -5.93 -13.03 -18.89
C GLY A 49 -6.96 -12.75 -17.80
N LEU A 50 -7.11 -11.51 -17.32
CA LEU A 50 -8.17 -11.17 -16.36
C LEU A 50 -9.55 -11.15 -17.02
N THR A 51 -10.57 -11.55 -16.26
CA THR A 51 -11.94 -11.34 -16.72
C THR A 51 -12.28 -9.85 -16.72
N ARG A 52 -13.17 -9.44 -17.63
CA ARG A 52 -13.67 -8.04 -17.65
C ARG A 52 -14.27 -7.61 -16.31
N ARG A 53 -14.89 -8.55 -15.59
CA ARG A 53 -15.46 -8.30 -14.26
C ARG A 53 -14.37 -7.99 -13.24
N ASP A 54 -13.28 -8.75 -13.23
CA ASP A 54 -12.17 -8.53 -12.31
C ASP A 54 -11.39 -7.27 -12.65
N ALA A 55 -11.16 -6.99 -13.93
CA ALA A 55 -10.55 -5.74 -14.38
C ALA A 55 -11.34 -4.52 -13.91
N LEU A 56 -12.67 -4.50 -14.09
CA LEU A 56 -13.53 -3.44 -13.57
C LEU A 56 -13.46 -3.34 -12.04
N LYS A 57 -13.46 -4.48 -11.33
CA LYS A 57 -13.34 -4.55 -9.87
C LYS A 57 -12.01 -3.99 -9.36
N ILE A 58 -10.91 -4.23 -10.08
CA ILE A 58 -9.58 -3.67 -9.80
C ILE A 58 -9.63 -2.14 -9.91
N LEU A 59 -10.14 -1.60 -11.02
CA LEU A 59 -10.24 -0.15 -11.21
C LEU A 59 -11.18 0.50 -10.18
N TRP A 60 -12.27 -0.18 -9.82
CA TRP A 60 -13.20 0.31 -8.80
C TRP A 60 -12.56 0.38 -7.40
N LYS A 61 -11.73 -0.60 -7.04
CA LYS A 61 -10.99 -0.65 -5.77
C LYS A 61 -9.75 0.25 -5.76
N GLU A 62 -9.12 0.45 -6.90
CA GLU A 62 -7.91 1.26 -7.06
C GLU A 62 -8.02 2.22 -8.26
N PRO A 63 -8.78 3.33 -8.10
CA PRO A 63 -9.08 4.21 -9.24
C PRO A 63 -7.89 5.01 -9.76
N ARG A 64 -6.79 5.07 -8.99
CA ARG A 64 -5.54 5.72 -9.41
C ARG A 64 -4.96 5.11 -10.68
N VAL A 65 -5.26 3.82 -10.95
CA VAL A 65 -4.80 3.11 -12.15
C VAL A 65 -5.37 3.72 -13.43
N ILE A 66 -6.55 4.35 -13.37
CA ILE A 66 -7.16 4.99 -14.55
C ILE A 66 -6.27 6.13 -15.06
N GLY A 67 -5.58 6.83 -14.16
CA GLY A 67 -4.66 7.92 -14.50
C GLY A 67 -3.21 7.50 -14.79
N TYR A 68 -2.88 6.21 -14.76
CA TYR A 68 -1.52 5.74 -15.09
C TYR A 68 -1.41 5.41 -16.58
N GLU A 69 -0.22 5.59 -17.13
CA GLU A 69 0.09 5.14 -18.48
C GLU A 69 -0.05 3.62 -18.60
N ILE A 70 -0.50 3.16 -19.76
CA ILE A 70 -0.69 1.73 -20.02
C ILE A 70 0.62 0.97 -19.84
N GLY A 71 1.73 1.51 -20.36
CA GLY A 71 3.06 0.91 -20.19
C GLY A 71 3.50 0.76 -18.73
N ASP A 72 3.06 1.63 -17.82
CA ASP A 72 3.34 1.48 -16.39
C ASP A 72 2.58 0.29 -15.77
N ILE A 73 1.38 0.03 -16.26
CA ILE A 73 0.53 -1.09 -15.82
C ILE A 73 1.13 -2.39 -16.36
N GLU A 74 1.43 -2.43 -17.66
CA GLU A 74 2.06 -3.58 -18.34
C GLU A 74 3.34 -4.01 -17.63
N ARG A 75 4.27 -3.07 -17.38
CA ARG A 75 5.52 -3.36 -16.66
C ARG A 75 5.28 -3.95 -15.27
N LYS A 76 4.27 -3.49 -14.53
CA LYS A 76 3.91 -4.05 -13.22
C LYS A 76 3.34 -5.45 -13.32
N VAL A 77 2.47 -5.70 -14.30
CA VAL A 77 1.84 -7.01 -14.50
C VAL A 77 2.87 -8.03 -14.99
N GLU A 78 3.74 -7.65 -15.92
CA GLU A 78 4.83 -8.50 -16.40
C GLU A 78 5.79 -8.88 -15.28
N PHE A 79 6.18 -7.92 -14.44
CA PHE A 79 7.02 -8.22 -13.27
C PHE A 79 6.35 -9.21 -12.31
N LEU A 80 5.05 -9.06 -12.08
CA LEU A 80 4.27 -9.94 -11.21
C LEU A 80 4.26 -11.39 -11.74
N VAL A 81 3.95 -11.56 -13.02
CA VAL A 81 3.82 -12.89 -13.63
C VAL A 81 5.19 -13.52 -13.89
N GLN A 82 6.11 -12.76 -14.49
CA GLN A 82 7.37 -13.32 -14.97
C GLN A 82 8.42 -13.46 -13.87
N ARG A 83 8.56 -12.46 -12.98
CA ARG A 83 9.60 -12.48 -11.94
C ARG A 83 9.08 -12.98 -10.61
N MET A 84 7.91 -12.51 -10.17
CA MET A 84 7.33 -12.94 -8.89
C MET A 84 6.65 -14.31 -8.98
N LYS A 85 6.40 -14.81 -10.20
CA LYS A 85 5.70 -16.09 -10.45
C LYS A 85 4.31 -16.14 -9.79
N CYS A 86 3.66 -14.99 -9.65
CA CYS A 86 2.29 -14.91 -9.15
C CYS A 86 1.31 -14.95 -10.31
N ASP A 87 0.13 -15.51 -10.05
CA ASP A 87 -0.97 -15.45 -11.02
C ASP A 87 -1.48 -14.01 -11.17
N VAL A 88 -1.96 -13.67 -12.37
CA VAL A 88 -2.57 -12.37 -12.66
C VAL A 88 -3.81 -12.15 -11.80
N GLU A 89 -4.52 -13.22 -11.44
CA GLU A 89 -5.72 -13.21 -10.59
C GLU A 89 -5.46 -12.60 -9.20
N CYS A 90 -4.22 -12.68 -8.70
CA CYS A 90 -3.81 -12.05 -7.44
C CYS A 90 -4.05 -10.52 -7.43
N LEU A 91 -4.11 -9.88 -8.61
CA LEU A 91 -4.43 -8.45 -8.72
C LEU A 91 -5.85 -8.13 -8.26
N ALA A 92 -6.81 -9.04 -8.40
CA ALA A 92 -8.19 -8.83 -7.94
C ALA A 92 -8.28 -8.83 -6.39
N GLU A 93 -7.38 -9.55 -5.74
CA GLU A 93 -7.22 -9.61 -4.29
C GLU A 93 -6.46 -8.39 -3.75
N VAL A 94 -5.37 -8.00 -4.43
CA VAL A 94 -4.51 -6.87 -4.03
C VAL A 94 -4.40 -5.79 -5.13
N PRO A 95 -5.49 -5.09 -5.51
CA PRO A 95 -5.45 -4.04 -6.55
C PRO A 95 -4.46 -2.92 -6.28
N LYS A 96 -4.20 -2.66 -5.00
CA LYS A 96 -3.24 -1.65 -4.52
C LYS A 96 -1.83 -1.86 -5.09
N TYR A 97 -1.48 -3.08 -5.53
CA TYR A 97 -0.24 -3.36 -6.24
C TYR A 97 -0.04 -2.42 -7.43
N LEU A 98 -1.08 -2.21 -8.24
CA LEU A 98 -1.01 -1.30 -9.39
C LEU A 98 -0.90 0.16 -8.96
N GLY A 99 -1.39 0.50 -7.76
CA GLY A 99 -1.39 1.84 -7.15
C GLY A 99 -0.08 2.28 -6.48
N VAL A 100 0.92 1.39 -6.34
CA VAL A 100 2.20 1.71 -5.67
C VAL A 100 3.33 1.97 -6.68
N SER A 101 4.42 2.58 -6.21
CA SER A 101 5.60 2.85 -7.04
C SER A 101 6.28 1.54 -7.44
N PHE A 102 6.55 1.38 -8.74
CA PHE A 102 7.22 0.19 -9.26
C PHE A 102 8.62 0.03 -8.68
N GLU A 103 9.52 0.97 -8.94
CA GLU A 103 10.91 0.89 -8.49
C GLU A 103 11.05 0.98 -6.96
N LYS A 104 10.47 2.02 -6.36
CA LYS A 104 10.72 2.35 -4.95
C LYS A 104 10.02 1.40 -3.98
N GLN A 105 9.01 0.66 -4.44
CA GLN A 105 8.22 -0.20 -3.57
C GLN A 105 8.15 -1.64 -4.06
N ILE A 106 7.73 -1.92 -5.29
CA ILE A 106 7.58 -3.29 -5.77
C ILE A 106 8.95 -3.95 -5.91
N VAL A 107 9.83 -3.39 -6.74
CA VAL A 107 11.16 -3.95 -7.03
C VAL A 107 11.99 -3.97 -5.76
N ALA A 108 12.12 -2.83 -5.06
CA ALA A 108 12.92 -2.74 -3.85
C ALA A 108 12.53 -3.76 -2.77
N ARG A 109 11.23 -4.00 -2.55
CA ARG A 109 10.76 -4.96 -1.54
C ARG A 109 10.92 -6.40 -2.01
N TYR A 110 10.59 -6.67 -3.26
CA TYR A 110 10.72 -8.01 -3.80
C TYR A 110 12.17 -8.48 -3.80
N SER A 111 13.13 -7.62 -4.19
CA SER A 111 14.56 -7.96 -4.19
C SER A 111 15.08 -8.35 -2.80
N VAL A 112 14.60 -7.70 -1.73
CA VAL A 112 14.95 -8.07 -0.35
C VAL A 112 14.39 -9.46 -0.01
N VAL A 113 13.12 -9.70 -0.32
CA VAL A 113 12.46 -10.98 -0.03
C VAL A 113 13.08 -12.12 -0.83
N GLU A 114 13.37 -11.89 -2.11
CA GLU A 114 14.04 -12.84 -3.00
C GLU A 114 15.44 -13.21 -2.47
N TYR A 115 16.22 -12.21 -2.03
CA TYR A 115 17.52 -12.44 -1.41
C TYR A 115 17.42 -13.29 -0.13
N LEU A 116 16.50 -12.93 0.77
CA LEU A 116 16.32 -13.65 2.03
C LEU A 116 15.80 -15.07 1.81
N ARG A 117 14.93 -15.28 0.82
CA ARG A 117 14.47 -16.60 0.39
C ARG A 117 15.64 -17.45 -0.13
N GLY A 118 16.51 -16.88 -0.97
CA GLY A 118 17.71 -17.55 -1.47
C GLY A 118 18.73 -17.92 -0.37
N LYS A 119 18.71 -17.21 0.76
CA LYS A 119 19.52 -17.51 1.95
C LYS A 119 18.86 -18.48 2.93
N GLY A 120 17.59 -18.83 2.73
CA GLY A 120 16.82 -19.61 3.71
C GLY A 120 16.56 -18.85 5.02
N ALA A 121 16.67 -17.51 5.01
CA ALA A 121 16.51 -16.68 6.21
C ALA A 121 15.03 -16.47 6.60
N ILE A 122 14.10 -16.72 5.67
CA ILE A 122 12.66 -16.66 5.93
C ILE A 122 12.09 -18.07 5.71
N GLY A 123 11.46 -18.60 6.76
CA GLY A 123 10.84 -19.95 6.74
C GLY A 123 9.37 -19.98 6.32
N PHE A 124 8.82 -18.87 5.86
CA PHE A 124 7.43 -18.74 5.41
C PHE A 124 7.36 -18.07 4.04
N ASP A 125 6.30 -18.34 3.30
CA ASP A 125 6.10 -17.68 2.00
C ASP A 125 5.58 -16.25 2.19
N VAL A 126 6.18 -15.31 1.47
CA VAL A 126 5.83 -13.89 1.52
C VAL A 126 4.97 -13.58 0.30
N GLY A 127 3.66 -13.42 0.53
CA GLY A 127 2.71 -13.16 -0.54
C GLY A 127 2.72 -11.72 -1.03
N LEU A 128 1.99 -11.48 -2.13
CA LEU A 128 1.84 -10.14 -2.73
C LEU A 128 1.33 -9.09 -1.72
N LYS A 129 0.42 -9.51 -0.84
CA LYS A 129 -0.15 -8.65 0.22
C LYS A 129 0.92 -8.18 1.20
N ASP A 130 1.85 -9.05 1.59
CA ASP A 130 2.93 -8.75 2.53
C ASP A 130 3.99 -7.83 1.93
N LEU A 131 4.12 -7.82 0.61
CA LEU A 131 4.96 -6.86 -0.11
C LEU A 131 4.29 -5.50 -0.23
N VAL A 132 2.99 -5.45 -0.56
CA VAL A 132 2.28 -4.21 -0.92
C VAL A 132 1.73 -3.46 0.29
N MET A 133 1.18 -4.16 1.28
CA MET A 133 0.39 -3.56 2.36
C MET A 133 1.21 -2.85 3.44
N PRO A 134 2.38 -3.37 3.88
CA PRO A 134 3.13 -2.72 4.94
C PRO A 134 3.58 -1.30 4.57
N SER A 135 3.59 -0.41 5.57
CA SER A 135 4.26 0.88 5.43
C SER A 135 5.75 0.67 5.19
N ARG A 136 6.44 1.69 4.65
CA ARG A 136 7.89 1.62 4.42
C ARG A 136 8.66 1.21 5.69
N ILE A 137 8.30 1.80 6.83
CA ILE A 137 8.93 1.51 8.13
C ILE A 137 8.61 0.11 8.65
N ARG A 138 7.37 -0.36 8.46
CA ARG A 138 6.99 -1.71 8.87
C ARG A 138 7.73 -2.76 8.05
N PHE A 139 7.80 -2.57 6.73
CA PHE A 139 8.58 -3.46 5.86
C PHE A 139 10.06 -3.48 6.26
N TYR A 140 10.66 -2.31 6.48
CA TYR A 140 12.06 -2.21 6.88
C TYR A 140 12.33 -2.94 8.21
N ASN A 141 11.50 -2.73 9.23
CA ASN A 141 11.70 -3.38 10.52
C ASN A 141 11.54 -4.91 10.46
N LEU A 142 10.72 -5.43 9.55
CA LEU A 142 10.49 -6.87 9.41
C LEU A 142 11.57 -7.56 8.58
N TYR A 143 11.97 -6.97 7.46
CA TYR A 143 12.79 -7.65 6.45
C TYR A 143 14.17 -7.04 6.22
N VAL A 144 14.45 -5.84 6.72
CA VAL A 144 15.71 -5.15 6.44
C VAL A 144 16.53 -4.95 7.72
N LYS A 145 15.94 -4.39 8.77
CA LYS A 145 16.61 -4.15 10.06
C LYS A 145 17.21 -5.42 10.68
N PRO A 146 16.55 -6.60 10.64
CA PRO A 146 17.12 -7.83 11.17
C PRO A 146 18.27 -8.39 10.32
N TYR A 147 18.40 -7.94 9.06
CA TYR A 147 19.35 -8.45 8.07
C TYR A 147 20.14 -7.26 7.47
N PRO A 148 21.19 -6.76 8.14
CA PRO A 148 21.92 -5.56 7.72
C PRO A 148 22.42 -5.57 6.27
N GLU A 149 22.74 -6.75 5.73
CA GLU A 149 23.10 -6.96 4.32
C GLU A 149 22.00 -6.51 3.34
N CYS A 150 20.73 -6.58 3.76
CA CYS A 150 19.58 -6.15 2.95
C CYS A 150 19.47 -4.62 2.84
N GLU A 151 20.19 -3.82 3.64
CA GLU A 151 20.16 -2.37 3.52
C GLU A 151 20.68 -1.88 2.17
N LYS A 152 21.69 -2.58 1.62
CA LYS A 152 22.23 -2.27 0.29
C LYS A 152 21.22 -2.58 -0.81
N ILE A 153 20.43 -3.64 -0.63
CA ILE A 153 19.43 -4.12 -1.61
C ILE A 153 18.18 -3.23 -1.56
N TYR A 154 17.66 -2.93 -0.37
CA TYR A 154 16.46 -2.11 -0.19
C TYR A 154 16.69 -0.64 -0.55
N GLY A 155 17.96 -0.21 -0.49
CA GLY A 155 18.35 1.19 -0.57
C GLY A 155 18.22 1.90 0.78
N ARG A 156 18.91 3.05 0.90
CA ARG A 156 18.97 3.84 2.13
C ARG A 156 17.57 4.17 2.68
N PHE A 157 17.25 3.61 3.84
CA PHE A 157 16.01 3.92 4.57
C PHE A 157 16.00 5.37 5.05
N TYR A 158 17.15 5.82 5.57
CA TYR A 158 17.48 7.21 5.84
C TYR A 158 18.33 7.72 4.67
N GLY A 159 17.78 8.62 3.85
CA GLY A 159 18.66 9.52 3.09
C GLY A 159 19.61 10.18 4.09
N GLY A 160 20.86 10.43 3.72
CA GLY A 160 21.89 11.04 4.58
C GLY A 160 21.62 12.49 4.98
N GLY A 161 20.39 12.80 5.39
CA GLY A 161 20.05 13.98 6.16
C GLY A 161 19.52 13.47 7.50
N GLU A 162 20.13 13.92 8.58
CA GLU A 162 19.59 13.79 9.92
C GLU A 162 18.08 14.00 9.87
N ALA A 163 17.32 13.00 10.33
CA ALA A 163 15.89 13.17 10.48
C ALA A 163 15.69 14.37 11.41
N LYS A 164 15.39 15.56 10.85
CA LYS A 164 15.01 16.73 11.63
C LYS A 164 13.80 16.29 12.44
N ARG A 165 14.03 15.97 13.71
CA ARG A 165 12.98 15.60 14.64
C ARG A 165 12.04 16.80 14.65
N LYS A 166 10.81 16.62 14.17
CA LYS A 166 9.79 17.69 14.16
C LYS A 166 9.47 18.19 15.57
N HIS A 167 9.93 17.49 16.59
CA HIS A 167 9.82 17.85 18.00
C HIS A 167 11.22 18.08 18.59
N PRO A 168 11.47 19.24 19.21
CA PRO A 168 12.67 19.46 20.00
C PRO A 168 12.84 18.37 21.05
N VAL A 169 14.03 17.80 21.13
CA VAL A 169 14.38 16.82 22.15
C VAL A 169 14.31 17.53 23.49
N GLY A 170 13.50 17.03 24.43
CA GLY A 170 13.36 17.68 25.75
C GLY A 170 12.06 18.41 26.00
N LEU A 171 11.08 18.46 25.07
CA LEU A 171 9.76 19.06 25.37
C LEU A 171 9.07 18.42 26.59
N TRP A 172 9.14 17.10 26.73
CA TRP A 172 8.70 16.36 27.92
C TRP A 172 9.33 16.81 29.25
N LYS A 173 10.50 17.49 29.23
CA LYS A 173 11.11 18.10 30.43
C LYS A 173 10.48 19.43 30.80
N LEU A 174 9.80 20.08 29.85
CA LEU A 174 9.03 21.32 30.07
C LEU A 174 7.64 21.02 30.62
N PHE A 175 7.09 19.84 30.30
CA PHE A 175 5.92 19.32 30.98
C PHE A 175 6.29 18.88 32.39
N LYS A 176 6.06 19.76 33.37
CA LYS A 176 5.92 19.34 34.76
C LYS A 176 4.46 18.94 34.96
N PRO A 177 4.12 17.64 35.04
CA PRO A 177 2.77 17.24 35.41
C PRO A 177 2.47 17.87 36.77
N GLU A 178 1.27 18.44 36.89
CA GLU A 178 0.77 18.93 38.17
C GLU A 178 0.85 17.78 39.17
N LYS A 179 1.45 18.02 40.34
CA LYS A 179 1.54 16.98 41.37
C LYS A 179 0.13 16.69 41.84
N PHE A 180 -0.45 15.61 41.34
CA PHE A 180 -1.74 15.13 41.78
C PHE A 180 -1.60 14.79 43.27
N LEU A 181 -2.32 15.52 44.12
CA LEU A 181 -2.44 15.18 45.53
C LEU A 181 -3.35 13.96 45.61
N GLU A 182 -2.77 12.79 45.80
CA GLU A 182 -3.53 11.55 45.99
C GLU A 182 -4.53 11.73 47.13
N SER A 183 -5.82 11.70 46.81
CA SER A 183 -6.85 11.66 47.83
C SER A 183 -6.88 10.27 48.47
N ARG A 184 -7.43 10.16 49.69
CA ARG A 184 -7.64 8.86 50.33
C ARG A 184 -8.45 7.88 49.46
N GLU A 185 -9.34 8.40 48.62
CA GLU A 185 -10.15 7.61 47.71
C GLU A 185 -9.31 7.03 46.58
N ASP A 186 -8.34 7.78 46.05
CA ASP A 186 -7.44 7.33 44.98
C ASP A 186 -6.56 6.17 45.44
N VAL A 187 -6.04 6.25 46.68
CA VAL A 187 -5.24 5.17 47.28
C VAL A 187 -6.07 3.90 47.47
N LYS A 188 -7.34 4.05 47.88
CA LYS A 188 -8.26 2.92 48.06
C LYS A 188 -8.59 2.27 46.72
N ASN A 189 -8.85 3.08 45.69
CA ASN A 189 -9.14 2.62 44.33
C ASN A 189 -7.95 1.88 43.71
N MET A 190 -6.73 2.39 43.88
CA MET A 190 -5.51 1.70 43.42
C MET A 190 -5.29 0.38 44.13
N ARG A 191 -5.56 0.32 45.45
CA ARG A 191 -5.46 -0.93 46.21
C ARG A 191 -6.45 -1.98 45.72
N CYS A 192 -7.72 -1.61 45.55
CA CYS A 192 -8.73 -2.52 45.01
C CYS A 192 -8.39 -3.00 43.59
N PHE A 193 -7.82 -2.12 42.75
CA PHE A 193 -7.38 -2.51 41.41
C PHE A 193 -6.22 -3.51 41.45
N MET A 194 -5.23 -3.29 42.32
CA MET A 194 -4.08 -4.20 42.49
C MET A 194 -4.54 -5.56 43.02
N GLU A 195 -5.46 -5.57 43.98
CA GLU A 195 -6.05 -6.80 44.53
C GLU A 195 -6.81 -7.59 43.46
N ALA A 196 -7.51 -6.93 42.54
CA ALA A 196 -8.26 -7.57 41.45
C ALA A 196 -7.37 -8.19 40.34
N LEU A 197 -6.07 -7.89 40.31
CA LEU A 197 -5.12 -8.45 39.36
C LEU A 197 -4.36 -9.68 39.89
N THR A 198 -4.63 -10.07 41.14
CA THR A 198 -4.05 -11.23 41.85
C THR A 198 -5.08 -12.35 41.93
#